data_AF-A0A925ZK51-F1
#
_entry.id   AF-A0A925ZK51-F1
#
_cell.length_a   1.000
_cell.length_b   1.000
_cell.length_c   1.000
_cell.angle_alpha   90.00
_cell.angle_beta   90.00
_cell.angle_gamma   90.00
#
_symmetry.space_group_name_H-M   'P 1'
#
loop_
_entity.id
_entity.type
_entity.pdbx_description
1 polymer ?
#
loop_
_entity_poly.entity_id
_entity_poly.type
_entity_poly.pdbx_seq_one_letter_code
_entity_poly.pdbx_strand_id
1 'polypeptide(L)'
;MRRSFALAPLSPLILAACGFDSGGLGGGGSQGDGAELGSSSDTAAPNTTTPSGTSTAEPSSDASSAAELSTASSESSGTPPAESSSGSTAADEDSRTGAPEPCLDVLWVSNFEDPSGTTDGPLVERLDSLGYEITFVRDDLAVSSDADGRCAVLISAVSDSADVGAEFYDTTTPVVTWEYGLFEAMGFGMGHGQDGEFDIVVVDDGELAAELSGVQTLYSEVGRINWAMIDNGQVIATRNDGSGHATMFAYEPGATLENGSPAAGARVALPFSNVPGGTLREPALALFEAAVDWAAAH
;
A
#
# COMPACT_ATOMS: atom_id res chain seq x y z
N MET A 1 -3.03 -24.37 12.00
CA MET A 1 -2.09 -25.47 11.68
C MET A 1 -0.70 -24.88 11.53
N ARG A 2 0.22 -25.13 12.48
CA ARG A 2 1.59 -24.59 12.40
C ARG A 2 2.39 -25.37 11.35
N ARG A 3 2.86 -24.70 10.30
CA ARG A 3 3.78 -25.28 9.30
C ARG A 3 5.20 -25.28 9.88
N SER A 4 5.80 -26.45 10.03
CA SER A 4 7.23 -26.59 10.34
C SER A 4 8.01 -26.70 9.02
N PHE A 5 8.93 -25.78 8.77
CA PHE A 5 9.89 -25.90 7.67
C PHE A 5 11.25 -26.34 8.21
N ALA A 6 11.78 -27.40 7.62
CA ALA A 6 13.10 -27.95 7.92
C ALA A 6 14.18 -27.14 7.18
N LEU A 7 15.20 -26.69 7.91
CA LEU A 7 16.41 -26.05 7.37
C LEU A 7 17.15 -26.99 6.41
N ALA A 8 17.47 -26.50 5.21
CA ALA A 8 18.49 -27.07 4.34
C ALA A 8 19.81 -26.28 4.46
N PRO A 9 21.00 -26.92 4.40
CA PRO A 9 22.27 -26.23 4.62
C PRO A 9 22.74 -25.42 3.41
N LEU A 10 23.28 -24.24 3.71
CA LEU A 10 23.90 -23.26 2.81
C LEU A 10 25.13 -23.84 2.06
N SER A 11 25.23 -23.56 0.76
CA SER A 11 26.44 -23.76 -0.05
C SER A 11 27.27 -22.46 -0.09
N PRO A 12 28.61 -22.52 -0.04
CA PRO A 12 29.45 -21.32 0.04
C PRO A 12 29.66 -20.62 -1.31
N LEU A 13 29.67 -19.28 -1.25
CA LEU A 13 30.00 -18.32 -2.30
C LEU A 13 31.34 -18.62 -3.00
N ILE A 14 31.36 -18.47 -4.33
CA ILE A 14 32.58 -18.32 -5.13
C ILE A 14 32.92 -16.84 -5.25
N LEU A 15 34.07 -16.48 -4.70
CA LEU A 15 34.71 -15.16 -4.77
C LEU A 15 35.43 -15.02 -6.14
N ALA A 16 35.04 -14.05 -6.96
CA ALA A 16 35.79 -13.68 -8.17
C ALA A 16 36.24 -12.22 -8.08
N ALA A 17 37.54 -12.05 -7.85
CA ALA A 17 38.25 -10.78 -7.88
C ALA A 17 38.81 -10.51 -9.28
N CYS A 18 38.50 -9.33 -9.84
CA CYS A 18 39.23 -8.64 -10.90
C CYS A 18 39.05 -7.15 -10.56
N GLY A 19 40.01 -6.24 -10.55
CA GLY A 19 41.32 -6.17 -11.18
C GLY A 19 41.49 -4.69 -11.51
N PHE A 20 42.38 -4.03 -10.76
CA PHE A 20 42.72 -2.61 -10.82
C PHE A 20 43.39 -2.25 -12.15
N ASP A 21 42.98 -1.16 -12.81
CA ASP A 21 43.86 -0.44 -13.75
C ASP A 21 43.64 1.06 -13.64
N SER A 22 44.75 1.77 -13.43
CA SER A 22 44.84 3.19 -13.16
C SER A 22 45.64 3.85 -14.28
N GLY A 23 45.03 4.76 -15.03
CA GLY A 23 45.71 5.57 -16.03
C GLY A 23 45.14 6.98 -16.08
N GLY A 24 45.84 7.94 -15.47
CA GLY A 24 45.58 9.37 -15.61
C GLY A 24 46.57 10.03 -16.55
N LEU A 25 46.13 11.06 -17.28
CA LEU A 25 46.90 12.19 -17.83
C LEU A 25 45.87 13.33 -18.06
N GLY A 26 45.95 14.48 -17.37
CA GLY A 26 46.56 15.73 -17.85
C GLY A 26 45.59 16.52 -18.77
N GLY A 27 45.28 17.81 -18.64
CA GLY A 27 45.83 18.96 -17.93
C GLY A 27 45.58 20.21 -18.80
N GLY A 28 45.13 21.32 -18.20
CA GLY A 28 45.01 22.66 -18.82
C GLY A 28 43.61 22.99 -19.35
N GLY A 29 43.02 24.17 -19.18
CA GLY A 29 43.43 25.45 -18.62
C GLY A 29 42.49 26.55 -19.14
N SER A 30 42.45 27.69 -18.43
CA SER A 30 41.93 29.01 -18.84
C SER A 30 40.48 29.41 -18.54
N GLN A 31 40.38 30.28 -17.54
CA GLN A 31 39.59 31.54 -17.43
C GLN A 31 38.83 32.06 -18.67
N GLY A 32 37.67 32.67 -18.39
CA GLY A 32 37.06 33.70 -19.25
C GLY A 32 35.66 34.11 -18.80
N ASP A 33 35.50 35.40 -18.49
CA ASP A 33 34.33 36.15 -18.02
C ASP A 33 33.01 35.98 -18.79
N GLY A 34 31.90 36.42 -18.17
CA GLY A 34 30.79 37.02 -18.92
C GLY A 34 29.41 36.87 -18.29
N ALA A 35 29.02 37.84 -17.45
CA ALA A 35 27.62 38.14 -17.21
C ALA A 35 27.01 38.79 -18.47
N GLU A 36 25.82 38.39 -18.90
CA GLU A 36 24.86 39.30 -19.52
C GLU A 36 23.42 38.75 -19.46
N LEU A 37 22.53 39.70 -19.26
CA LEU A 37 21.08 39.60 -19.15
C LEU A 37 20.47 39.45 -20.54
N GLY A 38 19.38 38.68 -20.65
CA GLY A 38 18.69 38.51 -21.94
C GLY A 38 17.25 38.05 -21.76
N SER A 39 16.37 39.01 -21.45
CA SER A 39 14.93 38.88 -21.60
C SER A 39 14.56 38.70 -23.08
N SER A 40 13.81 37.65 -23.41
CA SER A 40 12.96 37.66 -24.60
C SER A 40 11.72 36.80 -24.35
N SER A 41 10.66 37.50 -23.97
CA SER A 41 9.27 37.13 -24.21
C SER A 41 9.06 36.81 -25.69
N ASP A 42 8.51 35.64 -26.01
CA ASP A 42 7.99 35.38 -27.34
C ASP A 42 6.51 34.99 -27.31
N THR A 43 5.83 35.53 -28.30
CA THR A 43 4.40 35.75 -28.39
C THR A 43 3.73 34.57 -29.09
N ALA A 44 2.67 33.99 -28.52
CA ALA A 44 1.80 33.08 -29.25
C ALA A 44 0.34 33.23 -28.85
N ALA A 45 -0.47 33.72 -29.79
CA ALA A 45 -1.92 33.54 -29.84
C ALA A 45 -2.34 33.67 -31.33
N PRO A 46 -3.56 33.25 -31.69
CA PRO A 46 -4.13 31.91 -31.53
C PRO A 46 -4.56 31.36 -32.90
N ASN A 47 -4.88 30.07 -33.03
CA ASN A 47 -5.58 29.58 -34.21
C ASN A 47 -6.84 28.78 -33.83
N THR A 48 -7.97 29.41 -34.12
CA THR A 48 -9.34 28.90 -34.06
C THR A 48 -9.68 28.18 -35.36
N THR A 49 -10.23 26.96 -35.33
CA THR A 49 -11.10 26.50 -36.42
C THR A 49 -12.08 25.40 -35.96
N THR A 50 -13.36 25.77 -35.89
CA THR A 50 -14.52 24.92 -36.20
C THR A 50 -15.53 25.84 -36.92
N PRO A 51 -16.30 25.39 -37.93
CA PRO A 51 -17.60 24.77 -37.62
C PRO A 51 -18.13 23.68 -38.61
N SER A 52 -18.90 22.75 -38.02
CA SER A 52 -20.20 22.16 -38.39
C SER A 52 -20.67 21.87 -39.83
N GLY A 53 -21.31 20.70 -39.97
CA GLY A 53 -22.35 20.36 -40.96
C GLY A 53 -22.65 18.83 -40.99
N THR A 54 -23.56 18.26 -40.18
CA THR A 54 -25.03 18.09 -40.35
C THR A 54 -25.47 16.81 -41.08
N SER A 55 -26.09 15.91 -40.30
CA SER A 55 -27.29 15.07 -40.55
C SER A 55 -27.26 13.95 -41.60
N THR A 56 -27.71 12.73 -41.24
CA THR A 56 -29.12 12.26 -41.32
C THR A 56 -29.22 10.73 -41.16
N ALA A 57 -30.31 10.28 -40.50
CA ALA A 57 -31.05 9.02 -40.65
C ALA A 57 -30.81 7.86 -39.66
N GLU A 58 -31.76 7.70 -38.73
CA GLU A 58 -32.31 6.39 -38.32
C GLU A 58 -33.15 5.77 -39.47
N PRO A 59 -33.56 4.47 -39.43
CA PRO A 59 -34.70 4.07 -38.59
C PRO A 59 -34.69 2.63 -38.01
N SER A 60 -35.30 2.50 -36.82
CA SER A 60 -36.26 1.49 -36.30
C SER A 60 -36.13 -0.02 -36.61
N SER A 61 -36.30 -0.88 -35.57
CA SER A 61 -37.56 -1.66 -35.34
C SER A 61 -37.44 -2.69 -34.19
N ASP A 62 -38.49 -2.72 -33.35
CA ASP A 62 -39.23 -3.86 -32.73
C ASP A 62 -38.50 -5.13 -32.22
N ALA A 63 -38.95 -5.89 -31.22
CA ALA A 63 -40.00 -5.83 -30.20
C ALA A 63 -39.90 -7.10 -29.32
N SER A 64 -40.43 -7.03 -28.10
CA SER A 64 -41.10 -8.07 -27.28
C SER A 64 -40.49 -9.46 -27.05
N SER A 65 -40.43 -9.87 -25.76
CA SER A 65 -41.30 -10.92 -25.19
C SER A 65 -40.99 -11.05 -23.68
N ALA A 66 -41.87 -10.60 -22.79
CA ALA A 66 -42.96 -11.35 -22.13
C ALA A 66 -42.55 -12.01 -20.80
N ALA A 67 -43.27 -11.60 -19.77
CA ALA A 67 -43.28 -12.16 -18.43
C ALA A 67 -43.95 -13.54 -18.41
N GLU A 68 -43.50 -14.42 -17.51
CA GLU A 68 -44.34 -15.49 -16.97
C GLU A 68 -44.30 -15.47 -15.43
N LEU A 69 -45.50 -15.55 -14.88
CA LEU A 69 -45.87 -15.63 -13.48
C LEU A 69 -45.73 -17.09 -13.00
N SER A 70 -45.28 -17.33 -11.77
CA SER A 70 -45.87 -18.41 -10.98
C SER A 70 -45.72 -18.19 -9.46
N THR A 71 -46.86 -18.24 -8.80
CA THR A 71 -47.10 -18.21 -7.36
C THR A 71 -47.10 -19.63 -6.78
N ALA A 72 -46.55 -19.84 -5.59
CA ALA A 72 -47.13 -20.75 -4.59
C ALA A 72 -46.52 -20.54 -3.19
N SER A 73 -47.42 -20.35 -2.21
CA SER A 73 -47.22 -20.33 -0.76
C SER A 73 -46.95 -21.72 -0.18
N SER A 74 -46.33 -21.80 1.01
CA SER A 74 -46.97 -22.31 2.24
C SER A 74 -45.97 -22.59 3.37
N GLU A 75 -46.40 -22.22 4.58
CA GLU A 75 -45.80 -22.40 5.91
C GLU A 75 -45.62 -23.86 6.33
N SER A 76 -44.68 -24.14 7.24
CA SER A 76 -44.83 -25.24 8.21
C SER A 76 -43.96 -25.07 9.46
N SER A 77 -44.64 -24.88 10.59
CA SER A 77 -44.13 -24.86 11.95
C SER A 77 -44.06 -26.29 12.52
N GLY A 78 -43.04 -26.60 13.33
CA GLY A 78 -42.98 -27.89 14.03
C GLY A 78 -41.90 -28.00 15.12
N THR A 79 -42.30 -27.75 16.36
CA THR A 79 -41.73 -28.25 17.65
C THR A 79 -42.85 -29.13 18.27
N PRO A 80 -42.69 -30.11 19.20
CA PRO A 80 -41.67 -30.37 20.25
C PRO A 80 -41.40 -31.92 20.44
N PRO A 81 -41.09 -32.53 21.63
CA PRO A 81 -40.63 -32.05 22.95
C PRO A 81 -39.38 -32.75 23.53
N ALA A 82 -39.04 -32.31 24.74
CA ALA A 82 -37.93 -32.69 25.61
C ALA A 82 -37.98 -34.14 26.16
N GLU A 83 -36.79 -34.70 26.43
CA GLU A 83 -36.58 -35.66 27.51
C GLU A 83 -35.36 -35.26 28.35
N SER A 84 -35.53 -35.37 29.66
CA SER A 84 -34.55 -35.08 30.69
C SER A 84 -33.61 -36.26 30.91
N SER A 85 -32.34 -35.98 31.15
CA SER A 85 -31.42 -36.90 31.83
C SER A 85 -30.49 -36.10 32.75
N SER A 86 -30.64 -36.36 34.06
CA SER A 86 -29.76 -35.86 35.12
C SER A 86 -28.45 -36.66 35.16
N GLY A 87 -27.33 -36.00 35.48
CA GLY A 87 -26.15 -36.71 36.00
C GLY A 87 -24.78 -36.06 35.80
N SER A 88 -24.42 -35.16 36.71
CA SER A 88 -23.12 -35.09 37.42
C SER A 88 -21.80 -34.88 36.67
N THR A 89 -21.14 -33.77 37.05
CA THR A 89 -19.70 -33.60 37.35
C THR A 89 -18.67 -33.90 36.26
N ALA A 90 -18.12 -32.83 35.67
CA ALA A 90 -16.74 -32.39 35.95
C ALA A 90 -16.57 -30.99 35.35
N ALA A 91 -15.90 -30.12 36.08
CA ALA A 91 -15.34 -28.90 35.54
C ALA A 91 -14.27 -29.31 34.51
N ASP A 92 -14.57 -29.12 33.23
CA ASP A 92 -13.53 -28.93 32.23
C ASP A 92 -13.35 -27.42 32.11
N GLU A 93 -12.47 -26.88 32.96
CA GLU A 93 -11.78 -25.63 32.66
C GLU A 93 -10.89 -25.89 31.44
N ASP A 94 -11.50 -26.03 30.25
CA ASP A 94 -10.81 -25.89 28.97
C ASP A 94 -10.52 -24.40 28.78
N SER A 95 -9.63 -23.90 29.63
CA SER A 95 -8.93 -22.64 29.47
C SER A 95 -7.97 -22.82 28.31
N ARG A 96 -8.51 -22.92 27.09
CA ARG A 96 -7.76 -22.48 25.93
C ARG A 96 -7.55 -21.00 26.15
N THR A 97 -6.33 -20.64 26.48
CA THR A 97 -5.70 -19.42 26.00
C THR A 97 -5.92 -19.37 24.49
N GLY A 98 -7.12 -18.93 24.07
CA GLY A 98 -7.34 -18.42 22.74
C GLY A 98 -6.40 -17.23 22.64
N ALA A 99 -5.46 -17.29 21.70
CA ALA A 99 -4.86 -16.05 21.23
C ALA A 99 -6.03 -15.09 20.90
N PRO A 100 -5.91 -13.79 21.22
CA PRO A 100 -6.92 -12.84 20.76
C PRO A 100 -7.12 -13.06 19.26
N GLU A 101 -8.39 -13.16 18.84
CA GLU A 101 -8.70 -13.20 17.41
C GLU A 101 -8.06 -11.99 16.74
N PRO A 102 -7.46 -12.14 15.55
CA PRO A 102 -6.81 -11.03 14.87
C PRO A 102 -7.82 -9.90 14.65
N CYS A 103 -7.37 -8.67 14.85
CA CYS A 103 -8.16 -7.49 14.59
C CYS A 103 -8.27 -7.32 13.06
N LEU A 104 -9.50 -7.31 12.52
CA LEU A 104 -9.76 -7.31 11.07
C LEU A 104 -10.51 -6.07 10.56
N ASP A 105 -10.84 -5.10 11.42
CA ASP A 105 -11.51 -3.85 11.02
C ASP A 105 -10.51 -2.75 10.65
N VAL A 106 -10.45 -2.38 9.37
CA VAL A 106 -9.50 -1.38 8.84
C VAL A 106 -10.23 -0.20 8.20
N LEU A 107 -9.66 1.00 8.40
CA LEU A 107 -10.07 2.20 7.67
C LEU A 107 -9.24 2.32 6.40
N TRP A 108 -9.89 2.50 5.26
CA TRP A 108 -9.25 2.78 3.99
C TRP A 108 -9.51 4.22 3.57
N VAL A 109 -8.44 4.98 3.39
CA VAL A 109 -8.47 6.39 2.98
C VAL A 109 -8.01 6.49 1.52
N SER A 110 -8.83 7.09 0.67
CA SER A 110 -8.52 7.34 -0.75
C SER A 110 -9.34 8.50 -1.30
N ASN A 111 -9.08 8.96 -2.52
CA ASN A 111 -9.94 9.96 -3.18
C ASN A 111 -11.23 9.37 -3.81
N PHE A 112 -11.56 8.10 -3.50
CA PHE A 112 -12.76 7.41 -3.97
C PHE A 112 -13.67 7.00 -2.81
N GLU A 113 -15.00 6.99 -3.03
CA GLU A 113 -15.97 6.43 -2.08
C GLU A 113 -15.91 4.90 -2.03
N ASP A 114 -15.54 4.27 -3.14
CA ASP A 114 -15.31 2.83 -3.26
C ASP A 114 -14.13 2.58 -4.22
N PRO A 115 -12.96 2.15 -3.71
CA PRO A 115 -11.76 1.93 -4.50
C PRO A 115 -11.74 0.59 -5.27
N SER A 116 -12.72 -0.30 -5.07
CA SER A 116 -12.72 -1.67 -5.62
C SER A 116 -12.62 -1.72 -7.16
N GLY A 117 -13.15 -0.71 -7.85
CA GLY A 117 -13.10 -0.60 -9.32
C GLY A 117 -11.91 0.20 -9.86
N THR A 118 -10.93 0.55 -9.03
CA THR A 118 -9.83 1.47 -9.35
C THR A 118 -8.48 0.75 -9.41
N THR A 119 -7.38 1.49 -9.44
CA THR A 119 -6.02 0.93 -9.33
C THR A 119 -5.76 0.22 -8.00
N ASP A 120 -6.54 0.55 -6.97
CA ASP A 120 -6.47 -0.11 -5.65
C ASP A 120 -7.30 -1.39 -5.55
N GLY A 121 -8.16 -1.69 -6.55
CA GLY A 121 -9.05 -2.85 -6.53
C GLY A 121 -8.37 -4.16 -6.12
N PRO A 122 -7.20 -4.53 -6.68
CA PRO A 122 -6.49 -5.74 -6.28
C PRO A 122 -6.06 -5.80 -4.80
N LEU A 123 -5.79 -4.65 -4.18
CA LEU A 123 -5.45 -4.57 -2.75
C LEU A 123 -6.69 -4.76 -1.88
N VAL A 124 -7.80 -4.14 -2.27
CA VAL A 124 -9.11 -4.30 -1.61
C VAL A 124 -9.58 -5.76 -1.68
N GLU A 125 -9.54 -6.36 -2.88
CA GLU A 125 -9.89 -7.76 -3.09
C GLU A 125 -9.01 -8.71 -2.26
N ARG A 126 -7.71 -8.40 -2.10
CA ARG A 126 -6.80 -9.19 -1.28
C ARG A 126 -7.23 -9.15 0.19
N LEU A 127 -7.50 -7.97 0.75
CA LEU A 127 -7.94 -7.83 2.14
C LEU A 127 -9.30 -8.50 2.40
N ASP A 128 -10.27 -8.31 1.50
CA ASP A 128 -11.58 -8.99 1.59
C ASP A 128 -11.42 -10.51 1.60
N SER A 129 -10.54 -11.06 0.74
CA SER A 129 -10.27 -12.50 0.69
C SER A 129 -9.62 -13.06 1.97
N LEU A 130 -8.97 -12.19 2.76
CA LEU A 130 -8.35 -12.51 4.04
C LEU A 130 -9.29 -12.30 5.23
N GLY A 131 -10.49 -11.76 5.00
CA GLY A 131 -11.52 -11.53 6.01
C GLY A 131 -11.46 -10.17 6.71
N TYR A 132 -10.69 -9.21 6.17
CA TYR A 132 -10.72 -7.84 6.66
C TYR A 132 -12.08 -7.18 6.38
N GLU A 133 -12.63 -6.51 7.39
CA GLU A 133 -13.75 -5.60 7.26
C GLU A 133 -13.21 -4.21 6.93
N ILE A 134 -13.50 -3.72 5.72
CA ILE A 134 -12.93 -2.46 5.23
C ILE A 134 -14.00 -1.37 5.26
N THR A 135 -13.72 -0.25 5.94
CA THR A 135 -14.52 0.96 5.78
C THR A 135 -13.79 1.95 4.91
N PHE A 136 -14.43 2.37 3.83
CA PHE A 136 -13.91 3.42 2.95
C PHE A 136 -14.28 4.80 3.48
N VAL A 137 -13.30 5.71 3.47
CA VAL A 137 -13.50 7.14 3.68
C VAL A 137 -12.77 7.90 2.57
N ARG A 138 -13.40 8.97 2.08
CA ARG A 138 -12.74 9.88 1.17
C ARG A 138 -11.70 10.72 1.92
N ASP A 139 -10.55 10.92 1.31
CA ASP A 139 -9.46 11.76 1.84
C ASP A 139 -9.93 13.15 2.27
N ASP A 140 -10.73 13.84 1.46
CA ASP A 140 -11.28 15.17 1.74
C ASP A 140 -12.34 15.20 2.86
N LEU A 141 -12.75 14.04 3.36
CA LEU A 141 -13.72 13.88 4.45
C LEU A 141 -13.14 13.18 5.68
N ALA A 142 -11.93 12.64 5.58
CA ALA A 142 -11.31 11.86 6.63
C ALA A 142 -11.02 12.72 7.87
N VAL A 143 -11.34 12.16 9.03
CA VAL A 143 -11.03 12.75 10.33
C VAL A 143 -10.39 11.73 11.28
N SER A 144 -9.72 12.19 12.34
CA SER A 144 -8.85 11.43 13.22
C SER A 144 -9.66 10.39 13.97
N SER A 145 -10.89 10.78 14.32
CA SER A 145 -11.87 9.91 14.96
C SER A 145 -12.34 8.76 14.07
N ASP A 146 -12.12 8.80 12.75
CA ASP A 146 -12.42 7.66 11.89
C ASP A 146 -11.48 6.48 12.17
N ALA A 147 -10.28 6.76 12.72
CA ALA A 147 -9.32 5.75 13.13
C ALA A 147 -9.64 5.11 14.48
N ASP A 148 -10.55 5.69 15.28
CA ASP A 148 -10.85 5.22 16.63
C ASP A 148 -11.42 3.80 16.61
N GLY A 149 -10.76 2.89 17.33
CA GLY A 149 -11.18 1.49 17.46
C GLY A 149 -10.88 0.61 16.25
N ARG A 150 -10.24 1.14 15.20
CA ARG A 150 -9.75 0.37 14.05
C ARG A 150 -8.43 -0.32 14.37
N CYS A 151 -8.12 -1.35 13.61
CA CYS A 151 -6.87 -2.08 13.70
C CYS A 151 -5.76 -1.39 12.92
N ALA A 152 -6.09 -0.72 11.82
CA ALA A 152 -5.17 0.07 11.03
C ALA A 152 -5.91 1.10 10.18
N VAL A 153 -5.19 2.18 9.82
CA VAL A 153 -5.55 3.11 8.76
C VAL A 153 -4.65 2.84 7.56
N LEU A 154 -5.27 2.58 6.41
CA LEU A 154 -4.61 2.31 5.14
C LEU A 154 -4.78 3.53 4.24
N ILE A 155 -3.69 4.21 3.91
CA ILE A 155 -3.74 5.46 3.12
C ILE A 155 -3.19 5.21 1.73
N SER A 156 -4.06 5.35 0.73
CA SER A 156 -3.72 5.05 -0.64
C SER A 156 -2.88 6.11 -1.31
N ALA A 157 -2.02 5.70 -2.25
CA ALA A 157 -1.27 6.57 -3.15
C ALA A 157 -2.13 7.55 -3.97
N VAL A 158 -3.43 7.30 -4.12
CA VAL A 158 -4.33 8.25 -4.82
C VAL A 158 -4.91 9.33 -3.90
N SER A 159 -4.64 9.27 -2.59
CA SER A 159 -5.11 10.28 -1.64
C SER A 159 -4.34 11.59 -1.80
N ASP A 160 -4.99 12.73 -1.55
CA ASP A 160 -4.29 13.99 -1.41
C ASP A 160 -3.60 14.10 -0.05
N SER A 161 -2.26 14.08 -0.06
CA SER A 161 -1.43 14.23 1.15
C SER A 161 -1.76 15.47 1.98
N ALA A 162 -2.26 16.55 1.35
CA ALA A 162 -2.61 17.79 2.04
C ALA A 162 -3.90 17.65 2.85
N ASP A 163 -4.83 16.81 2.41
CA ASP A 163 -6.08 16.55 3.13
C ASP A 163 -5.85 15.58 4.29
N VAL A 164 -4.94 14.61 4.12
CA VAL A 164 -4.78 13.49 5.06
C VAL A 164 -3.65 13.69 6.08
N GLY A 165 -2.59 14.42 5.73
CA GLY A 165 -1.32 14.36 6.46
C GLY A 165 -1.35 14.82 7.91
N ALA A 166 -2.21 15.79 8.25
CA ALA A 166 -2.39 16.22 9.63
C ALA A 166 -3.29 15.27 10.44
N GLU A 167 -4.18 14.54 9.76
CA GLU A 167 -5.29 13.86 10.42
C GLU A 167 -4.86 12.57 11.13
N PHE A 168 -4.04 11.76 10.46
CA PHE A 168 -3.61 10.49 11.03
C PHE A 168 -2.23 10.55 11.72
N TYR A 169 -1.60 11.72 11.76
CA TYR A 169 -0.24 11.91 12.30
C TYR A 169 -0.11 11.50 13.77
N ASP A 170 -0.98 12.01 14.63
CA ASP A 170 -0.96 11.78 16.10
C ASP A 170 -1.87 10.62 16.55
N THR A 171 -2.41 9.85 15.61
CA THR A 171 -3.30 8.73 15.95
C THR A 171 -2.51 7.56 16.53
N THR A 172 -3.04 6.97 17.61
CA THR A 172 -2.47 5.74 18.19
C THR A 172 -2.77 4.51 17.35
N THR A 173 -3.79 4.58 16.50
CA THR A 173 -4.09 3.53 15.51
C THR A 173 -2.91 3.41 14.54
N PRO A 174 -2.46 2.18 14.23
CA PRO A 174 -1.44 1.93 13.22
C PRO A 174 -1.79 2.56 11.86
N VAL A 175 -0.78 3.08 11.16
CA VAL A 175 -0.93 3.66 9.83
C VAL A 175 -0.03 2.94 8.84
N VAL A 176 -0.61 2.43 7.76
CA VAL A 176 0.08 1.89 6.60
C VAL A 176 -0.20 2.82 5.43
N THR A 177 0.83 3.33 4.77
CA THR A 177 0.65 4.26 3.64
C THR A 177 1.54 3.89 2.46
N TRP A 178 0.99 4.08 1.26
CA TRP A 178 1.75 4.11 0.00
C TRP A 178 1.61 5.44 -0.73
N GLU A 179 1.07 6.46 -0.05
CA GLU A 179 1.16 7.86 -0.45
C GLU A 179 2.52 8.41 0.01
N TYR A 180 3.36 8.77 -0.96
CA TYR A 180 4.77 9.08 -0.73
C TYR A 180 4.98 10.49 -0.14
N GLY A 181 4.08 11.44 -0.41
CA GLY A 181 4.09 12.76 0.21
C GLY A 181 3.88 12.72 1.72
N LEU A 182 3.14 11.72 2.20
CA LEU A 182 2.91 11.48 3.63
C LEU A 182 4.15 11.01 4.37
N PHE A 183 5.17 10.48 3.69
CA PHE A 183 6.39 10.03 4.37
C PHE A 183 7.03 11.18 5.14
N GLU A 184 7.16 12.35 4.51
CA GLU A 184 7.70 13.55 5.16
C GLU A 184 6.62 14.35 5.88
N ALA A 185 5.41 14.46 5.33
CA ALA A 185 4.33 15.22 5.97
C ALA A 185 3.95 14.64 7.34
N MET A 186 4.08 13.32 7.51
CA MET A 186 3.90 12.64 8.79
C MET A 186 5.22 12.37 9.53
N GLY A 187 6.35 12.84 9.03
CA GLY A 187 7.65 12.76 9.71
C GLY A 187 8.31 11.37 9.74
N PHE A 188 7.79 10.36 9.03
CA PHE A 188 8.33 9.00 9.01
C PHE A 188 9.48 8.83 8.02
N GLY A 189 9.75 9.82 7.16
CA GLY A 189 10.84 9.82 6.21
C GLY A 189 11.31 11.24 5.92
N MET A 190 12.56 11.36 5.49
CA MET A 190 13.12 12.63 5.03
C MET A 190 13.54 12.53 3.58
N GLY A 191 13.40 13.64 2.85
CA GLY A 191 13.75 13.74 1.43
C GLY A 191 13.24 12.53 0.67
N HIS A 192 11.94 12.55 0.45
CA HIS A 192 11.17 11.48 -0.16
C HIS A 192 11.02 11.70 -1.67
N GLY A 193 10.61 10.66 -2.37
CA GLY A 193 10.32 10.76 -3.78
C GLY A 193 9.73 9.49 -4.36
N GLN A 194 9.55 9.54 -5.66
CA GLN A 194 8.97 8.45 -6.42
C GLN A 194 9.62 8.38 -7.80
N ASP A 195 10.19 7.23 -8.12
CA ASP A 195 10.93 7.04 -9.37
C ASP A 195 10.39 5.87 -10.20
N GLY A 196 10.71 5.88 -11.49
CA GLY A 196 10.43 4.77 -12.40
C GLY A 196 11.67 3.89 -12.57
N GLU A 197 11.76 2.79 -11.81
CA GLU A 197 12.72 1.70 -11.97
C GLU A 197 12.16 0.48 -11.20
N PHE A 198 11.89 -0.66 -11.85
CA PHE A 198 10.86 -1.62 -11.39
C PHE A 198 11.28 -2.75 -10.45
N ASP A 199 12.45 -2.65 -9.81
CA ASP A 199 12.82 -3.61 -8.77
C ASP A 199 13.19 -2.91 -7.46
N ILE A 200 12.82 -3.55 -6.35
CA ILE A 200 13.34 -3.25 -5.00
C ILE A 200 14.30 -4.35 -4.56
N VAL A 201 15.07 -4.10 -3.50
CA VAL A 201 15.86 -5.12 -2.81
C VAL A 201 15.32 -5.25 -1.39
N VAL A 202 14.73 -6.40 -1.05
CA VAL A 202 14.35 -6.74 0.32
C VAL A 202 15.61 -7.13 1.08
N VAL A 203 15.94 -6.35 2.11
CA VAL A 203 17.22 -6.43 2.85
C VAL A 203 17.06 -6.95 4.28
N ASP A 204 15.86 -6.89 4.82
CA ASP A 204 15.48 -7.45 6.11
C ASP A 204 14.59 -8.70 5.91
N ASP A 205 14.72 -9.70 6.78
CA ASP A 205 14.00 -10.97 6.69
C ASP A 205 12.94 -11.16 7.80
N GLY A 206 12.56 -10.06 8.46
CA GLY A 206 11.50 -10.01 9.47
C GLY A 206 10.08 -10.24 8.92
N GLU A 207 9.08 -10.15 9.80
CA GLU A 207 7.67 -10.42 9.48
C GLU A 207 7.14 -9.55 8.32
N LEU A 208 7.55 -8.28 8.29
CA LEU A 208 7.21 -7.31 7.24
C LEU A 208 7.81 -7.65 5.86
N ALA A 209 8.79 -8.55 5.78
CA ALA A 209 9.40 -8.96 4.51
C ALA A 209 8.55 -9.98 3.73
N ALA A 210 7.48 -10.52 4.33
CA ALA A 210 6.59 -11.51 3.70
C ALA A 210 7.34 -12.76 3.18
N GLU A 211 8.37 -13.22 3.90
CA GLU A 211 9.29 -14.29 3.49
C GLU A 211 10.07 -14.01 2.18
N LEU A 212 10.04 -12.78 1.68
CA LEU A 212 10.80 -12.34 0.51
C LEU A 212 12.22 -11.94 0.91
N SER A 213 13.13 -11.98 -0.05
CA SER A 213 14.50 -11.50 0.11
C SER A 213 15.12 -11.14 -1.23
N GLY A 214 16.11 -10.26 -1.25
CA GLY A 214 16.82 -9.86 -2.46
C GLY A 214 15.94 -9.09 -3.45
N VAL A 215 16.27 -9.19 -4.73
CA VAL A 215 15.61 -8.41 -5.80
C VAL A 215 14.17 -8.87 -6.01
N GLN A 216 13.21 -7.94 -5.93
CA GLN A 216 11.79 -8.19 -6.15
C GLN A 216 11.22 -7.23 -7.20
N THR A 217 10.55 -7.80 -8.20
CA THR A 217 9.81 -7.04 -9.21
C THR A 217 8.37 -6.84 -8.75
N LEU A 218 7.96 -5.57 -8.54
CA LEU A 218 6.65 -5.25 -7.98
C LEU A 218 5.55 -5.09 -9.04
N TYR A 219 5.89 -4.84 -10.30
CA TYR A 219 4.94 -4.54 -11.38
C TYR A 219 5.13 -5.43 -12.59
N SER A 220 4.05 -5.73 -13.33
CA SER A 220 4.13 -6.49 -14.58
C SER A 220 4.55 -5.66 -15.80
N GLU A 221 4.28 -4.36 -15.78
CA GLU A 221 4.51 -3.44 -16.90
C GLU A 221 5.10 -2.11 -16.40
N VAL A 222 4.25 -1.09 -16.25
CA VAL A 222 4.62 0.21 -15.69
C VAL A 222 4.44 0.16 -14.19
N GLY A 223 5.35 0.78 -13.46
CA GLY A 223 5.24 0.97 -12.02
C GLY A 223 5.84 2.30 -11.60
N ARG A 224 5.88 2.52 -10.30
CA ARG A 224 6.71 3.54 -9.66
C ARG A 224 7.06 3.07 -8.26
N ILE A 225 8.29 3.34 -7.84
CA ILE A 225 8.76 2.97 -6.51
C ILE A 225 8.88 4.22 -5.66
N ASN A 226 8.19 4.22 -4.53
CA ASN A 226 8.30 5.24 -3.51
C ASN A 226 9.61 5.04 -2.73
N TRP A 227 10.23 6.12 -2.27
CA TRP A 227 11.42 6.05 -1.45
C TRP A 227 11.52 7.22 -0.47
N ALA A 228 12.29 7.03 0.59
CA ALA A 228 12.72 8.07 1.54
C ALA A 228 14.11 7.75 2.12
N MET A 229 14.76 8.74 2.72
CA MET A 229 15.90 8.55 3.61
C MET A 229 15.40 8.27 5.02
N ILE A 230 16.00 7.25 5.67
CA ILE A 230 15.57 6.71 6.96
C ILE A 230 16.81 6.48 7.83
N ASP A 231 16.85 7.10 9.02
CA ASP A 231 17.92 6.94 9.99
C ASP A 231 17.44 6.23 11.27
N ASN A 232 16.17 6.41 11.65
CA ASN A 232 15.61 5.97 12.93
C ASN A 232 14.61 4.81 12.81
N GLY A 233 14.17 4.48 11.59
CA GLY A 233 13.22 3.39 11.30
C GLY A 233 13.87 2.06 10.95
N GLN A 234 13.09 0.98 11.02
CA GLN A 234 13.46 -0.30 10.42
C GLN A 234 13.37 -0.18 8.90
N VAL A 235 14.44 -0.51 8.18
CA VAL A 235 14.45 -0.55 6.71
C VAL A 235 14.23 -1.99 6.25
N ILE A 236 13.10 -2.25 5.58
CA ILE A 236 12.73 -3.58 5.10
C ILE A 236 13.24 -3.80 3.68
N ALA A 237 13.11 -2.77 2.84
CA ALA A 237 13.57 -2.82 1.46
C ALA A 237 14.18 -1.49 1.01
N THR A 238 15.10 -1.56 0.05
CA THR A 238 15.77 -0.41 -0.55
C THR A 238 15.60 -0.38 -2.06
N ARG A 239 15.91 0.76 -2.67
CA ARG A 239 16.03 0.88 -4.13
C ARG A 239 17.11 -0.06 -4.67
N ASN A 240 16.87 -0.64 -5.85
CA ASN A 240 17.85 -1.47 -6.56
C ASN A 240 18.81 -0.65 -7.44
N ASP A 241 19.27 0.50 -6.94
CA ASP A 241 20.19 1.41 -7.65
C ASP A 241 21.47 1.71 -6.84
N GLY A 242 21.60 1.10 -5.66
CA GLY A 242 22.74 1.30 -4.76
C GLY A 242 22.73 2.61 -3.98
N SER A 243 21.67 3.44 -4.07
CA SER A 243 21.52 4.66 -3.26
C SER A 243 21.38 4.37 -1.77
N GLY A 244 20.79 3.22 -1.43
CA GLY A 244 20.43 2.87 -0.06
C GLY A 244 19.18 3.58 0.45
N HIS A 245 18.47 4.36 -0.37
CA HIS A 245 17.19 4.92 0.06
C HIS A 245 16.18 3.79 0.29
N ALA A 246 15.46 3.89 1.41
CA ALA A 246 14.46 2.91 1.81
C ALA A 246 13.21 3.06 0.94
N THR A 247 12.66 1.94 0.49
CA THR A 247 11.39 1.88 -0.25
C THR A 247 10.28 1.30 0.62
N MET A 248 10.62 0.44 1.57
CA MET A 248 9.71 -0.05 2.60
C MET A 248 10.40 0.07 3.94
N PHE A 249 9.72 0.70 4.90
CA PHE A 249 10.25 0.97 6.22
C PHE A 249 9.12 1.07 7.25
N ALA A 250 9.47 0.85 8.51
CA ALA A 250 8.49 0.87 9.60
C ALA A 250 9.04 1.46 10.90
N TYR A 251 8.13 1.91 11.74
CA TYR A 251 8.37 2.37 13.10
C TYR A 251 7.39 1.68 14.06
N GLU A 252 7.94 1.16 15.15
CA GLU A 252 7.18 0.69 16.31
C GLU A 252 6.50 1.87 17.04
N PRO A 253 5.37 1.64 17.75
CA PRO A 253 4.80 2.66 18.64
C PRO A 253 5.85 3.20 19.63
N GLY A 254 5.97 4.51 19.72
CA GLY A 254 6.92 5.21 20.58
C GLY A 254 8.35 5.32 20.01
N ALA A 255 8.65 4.72 18.87
CA ALA A 255 9.93 4.91 18.19
C ALA A 255 10.11 6.38 17.77
N THR A 256 11.36 6.85 17.75
CA THR A 256 11.67 8.21 17.28
C THR A 256 11.54 8.27 15.76
N LEU A 257 10.66 9.13 15.27
CA LEU A 257 10.49 9.44 13.85
C LEU A 257 11.62 10.35 13.34
N GLU A 258 11.71 10.54 12.03
CA GLU A 258 12.77 11.37 11.43
C GLU A 258 12.68 12.84 11.80
N ASN A 259 11.49 13.33 12.16
CA ASN A 259 11.30 14.68 12.70
C ASN A 259 11.63 14.81 14.21
N GLY A 260 12.06 13.72 14.86
CA GLY A 260 12.43 13.66 16.27
C GLY A 260 11.27 13.47 17.25
N SER A 261 10.03 13.39 16.78
CA SER A 261 8.86 13.08 17.61
C SER A 261 8.68 11.57 17.82
N PRO A 262 7.95 11.12 18.85
CA PRO A 262 7.60 9.71 19.00
C PRO A 262 6.44 9.33 18.06
N ALA A 263 6.51 8.14 17.46
CA ALA A 263 5.39 7.56 16.72
C ALA A 263 4.22 7.27 17.68
N ALA A 264 3.05 7.88 17.48
CA ALA A 264 1.88 7.67 18.36
C ALA A 264 1.32 6.23 18.27
N GLY A 265 1.40 5.64 17.07
CA GLY A 265 1.09 4.25 16.77
C GLY A 265 2.12 3.68 15.79
N ALA A 266 1.99 2.40 15.43
CA ALA A 266 2.88 1.78 14.46
C ALA A 266 2.74 2.45 13.08
N ARG A 267 3.85 2.66 12.36
CA ARG A 267 3.89 3.34 11.06
C ARG A 267 4.58 2.46 10.03
N VAL A 268 3.97 2.25 8.87
CA VAL A 268 4.54 1.48 7.77
C VAL A 268 4.41 2.26 6.47
N ALA A 269 5.52 2.39 5.75
CA ALA A 269 5.57 2.95 4.41
C ALA A 269 5.80 1.82 3.40
N LEU A 270 5.00 1.81 2.33
CA LEU A 270 5.03 0.78 1.31
C LEU A 270 5.74 1.25 0.02
N PRO A 271 6.36 0.30 -0.71
CA PRO A 271 7.29 0.65 -1.79
C PRO A 271 6.64 1.00 -3.11
N PHE A 272 5.37 0.69 -3.32
CA PHE A 272 4.69 0.83 -4.60
C PHE A 272 3.76 2.06 -4.61
N SER A 273 3.41 2.54 -5.80
CA SER A 273 2.37 3.55 -6.01
C SER A 273 1.32 3.11 -7.04
N ASN A 274 0.30 3.96 -7.24
CA ASN A 274 -0.74 3.76 -8.22
C ASN A 274 -0.33 4.37 -9.55
N VAL A 275 -0.19 3.53 -10.57
CA VAL A 275 0.19 3.95 -11.91
C VAL A 275 -0.79 3.38 -12.91
N PRO A 276 -1.48 4.21 -13.72
CA PRO A 276 -2.33 3.73 -14.80
C PRO A 276 -1.56 2.80 -15.75
N GLY A 277 -2.10 1.61 -16.01
CA GLY A 277 -1.44 0.58 -16.83
C GLY A 277 -0.38 -0.23 -16.08
N GLY A 278 -0.14 0.04 -14.79
CA GLY A 278 0.64 -0.81 -13.92
C GLY A 278 -0.23 -1.81 -13.18
N THR A 279 0.16 -3.08 -13.16
CA THR A 279 -0.48 -4.11 -12.32
C THR A 279 0.53 -4.62 -11.31
N LEU A 280 0.15 -4.60 -10.04
CA LEU A 280 0.95 -5.16 -8.95
C LEU A 280 1.10 -6.67 -9.11
N ARG A 281 2.31 -7.16 -8.87
CA ARG A 281 2.64 -8.59 -8.83
C ARG A 281 2.50 -9.12 -7.41
N GLU A 282 2.54 -10.45 -7.29
CA GLU A 282 2.46 -11.12 -5.98
C GLU A 282 3.44 -10.59 -4.93
N PRO A 283 4.71 -10.24 -5.23
CA PRO A 283 5.60 -9.65 -4.23
C PRO A 283 5.06 -8.36 -3.61
N ALA A 284 4.40 -7.49 -4.40
CA ALA A 284 3.81 -6.27 -3.87
C ALA A 284 2.57 -6.57 -3.00
N LEU A 285 1.73 -7.50 -3.45
CA LEU A 285 0.55 -7.94 -2.68
C LEU A 285 0.94 -8.62 -1.37
N ALA A 286 2.01 -9.42 -1.37
CA ALA A 286 2.52 -10.09 -0.17
C ALA A 286 3.13 -9.09 0.83
N LEU A 287 3.88 -8.09 0.37
CA LEU A 287 4.40 -7.02 1.23
C LEU A 287 3.27 -6.15 1.79
N PHE A 288 2.23 -5.89 1.01
CA PHE A 288 1.04 -5.19 1.48
C PHE A 288 0.33 -5.98 2.58
N GLU A 289 0.05 -7.26 2.36
CA GLU A 289 -0.55 -8.16 3.36
C GLU A 289 0.26 -8.19 4.65
N ALA A 290 1.58 -8.42 4.55
CA ALA A 290 2.45 -8.45 5.73
C ALA A 290 2.47 -7.11 6.49
N ALA A 291 2.41 -5.99 5.78
CA ALA A 291 2.32 -4.67 6.40
C ALA A 291 0.99 -4.45 7.15
N VAL A 292 -0.13 -4.88 6.57
CA VAL A 292 -1.46 -4.75 7.20
C VAL A 292 -1.59 -5.71 8.38
N ASP A 293 -1.15 -6.96 8.24
CA ASP A 293 -1.15 -7.96 9.31
C ASP A 293 -0.29 -7.50 10.49
N TRP A 294 0.92 -7.01 10.22
CA TRP A 294 1.82 -6.49 11.24
C TRP A 294 1.21 -5.27 11.93
N ALA A 295 0.68 -4.31 11.16
CA ALA A 295 0.03 -3.13 11.71
C ALA A 295 -1.17 -3.51 12.61
N ALA A 296 -2.07 -4.39 12.15
CA ALA A 296 -3.26 -4.80 12.88
C ALA A 296 -2.98 -5.61 14.17
N ALA A 297 -1.74 -6.08 14.37
CA ALA A 297 -1.30 -6.76 15.57
C ALA A 297 -0.78 -5.82 16.69
N HIS A 298 -0.67 -4.52 16.43
CA HIS A 298 -0.18 -3.50 17.38
C HIS A 298 -1.33 -2.70 18.02
#